data_AF-A0A0P4WSA3-F1
#
_entry.id   AF-A0A0P4WSA3-F1
#
_cell.length_a   1.000
_cell.length_b   1.000
_cell.length_c   1.000
_cell.angle_alpha   90.00
_cell.angle_beta   90.00
_cell.angle_gamma   90.00
#
_symmetry.space_group_name_H-M   'P 1'
#
loop_
_entity.id
_entity.type
_entity.pdbx_description
1 polymer ?
#
loop_
_entity_poly.entity_id
_entity_poly.type
_entity_poly.pdbx_seq_one_letter_code
_entity_poly.pdbx_strand_id
1 'polypeptide(L)'
;MPLLTLLKKEGGLPMIEPDWDEEFNVMRTLSRMRRTLANQHLISVIIQPDSQNTSNNVIYMNQGMLTLRREYYTPDTPLSRNHKAAHISLMKQTGEFLLKAQKQERNLTFLNNLYRDVEDLWEFSVKVAEVRGMQ
;
A
#
# COMPACT_ATOMS: atom_id res chain seq x y z
N MET A 1 10.53 -2.83 18.75
CA MET A 1 9.80 -1.64 18.27
C MET A 1 8.35 -2.07 17.96
N PRO A 2 7.32 -1.42 18.53
CA PRO A 2 5.92 -1.85 18.39
C PRO A 2 5.46 -2.00 16.93
N LEU A 3 5.92 -1.11 16.04
CA LEU A 3 5.58 -1.14 14.62
C LEU A 3 6.09 -2.41 13.92
N LEU A 4 7.35 -2.83 14.15
CA LEU A 4 7.89 -4.05 13.56
C LEU A 4 7.13 -5.30 14.02
N THR A 5 6.71 -5.34 15.29
CA THR A 5 5.88 -6.43 15.82
C THR A 5 4.52 -6.47 15.12
N LEU A 6 3.89 -5.32 14.90
CA LEU A 6 2.62 -5.22 14.18
C LEU A 6 2.77 -5.69 12.72
N LEU A 7 3.80 -5.21 12.01
CA LEU A 7 4.06 -5.60 10.61
C LEU A 7 4.21 -7.11 10.47
N LYS A 8 5.03 -7.75 11.31
CA LYS A 8 5.17 -9.21 11.31
C LYS A 8 3.85 -9.93 11.57
N LYS A 9 3.03 -9.41 12.49
CA LYS A 9 1.70 -9.99 12.78
C LYS A 9 0.75 -9.88 11.59
N GLU A 10 0.83 -8.81 10.80
CA GLU A 10 -0.03 -8.57 9.64
C GLU A 10 0.51 -9.15 8.33
N GLY A 11 1.54 -9.99 8.40
CA GLY A 11 2.06 -10.73 7.24
C GLY A 11 3.39 -10.20 6.70
N GLY A 12 4.10 -9.38 7.45
CA GLY A 12 5.45 -8.91 7.10
C GLY A 12 5.44 -7.75 6.10
N LEU A 13 6.64 -7.32 5.73
CA LEU A 13 6.85 -6.26 4.74
C LEU A 13 8.02 -6.65 3.81
N PRO A 14 7.75 -7.18 2.60
CA PRO A 14 8.77 -7.78 1.74
C PRO A 14 9.99 -6.89 1.47
N MET A 15 9.77 -5.58 1.33
CA MET A 15 10.84 -4.61 1.03
C MET A 15 11.91 -4.50 2.14
N ILE A 16 11.65 -5.03 3.33
CA ILE A 16 12.59 -5.08 4.46
C ILE A 16 12.80 -6.51 5.00
N GLU A 17 12.29 -7.53 4.31
CA GLU A 17 12.34 -8.94 4.68
C GLU A 17 12.58 -9.79 3.39
N PRO A 18 13.84 -10.03 2.97
CA PRO A 18 14.16 -10.74 1.72
C PRO A 18 13.67 -12.19 1.66
N ASP A 19 13.58 -12.84 2.82
CA ASP A 19 13.07 -14.22 2.96
C ASP A 19 11.55 -14.22 3.20
N TRP A 20 10.84 -13.22 2.69
CA TRP A 20 9.39 -13.10 2.86
C TRP A 20 8.67 -14.22 2.12
N ASP A 21 7.80 -14.90 2.87
CA ASP A 21 7.21 -16.21 2.59
C ASP A 21 6.31 -16.27 1.35
N GLU A 22 6.32 -17.42 0.66
CA GLU A 22 5.49 -17.74 -0.51
C GLU A 22 4.01 -18.02 -0.14
N GLU A 23 3.68 -18.17 1.15
CA GLU A 23 2.28 -18.38 1.62
C GLU A 23 1.41 -17.10 1.60
N PHE A 24 1.89 -15.99 1.02
CA PHE A 24 1.14 -14.75 0.97
C PHE A 24 -0.22 -14.90 0.25
N ASN A 25 -1.29 -14.49 0.94
CA ASN A 25 -2.63 -14.45 0.37
C ASN A 25 -3.19 -13.03 0.42
N VAL A 26 -3.25 -12.38 -0.75
CA VAL A 26 -3.71 -10.99 -0.89
C VAL A 26 -5.09 -10.76 -0.29
N MET A 27 -6.05 -11.67 -0.49
CA MET A 27 -7.43 -11.52 0.01
C MET A 27 -7.49 -11.64 1.53
N ARG A 28 -6.69 -12.54 2.11
CA ARG A 28 -6.55 -12.67 3.56
C ARG A 28 -5.93 -11.41 4.18
N THR A 29 -4.89 -10.87 3.55
CA THR A 29 -4.25 -9.63 4.02
C THR A 29 -5.20 -8.43 3.94
N LEU A 30 -5.86 -8.22 2.79
CA LEU A 30 -6.81 -7.12 2.62
C LEU A 30 -7.99 -7.21 3.61
N SER A 31 -8.56 -8.40 3.81
CA SER A 31 -9.66 -8.60 4.75
C SER A 31 -9.24 -8.35 6.20
N ARG A 32 -8.03 -8.76 6.60
CA ARG A 32 -7.47 -8.48 7.92
C ARG A 32 -7.20 -7.00 8.12
N MET A 33 -6.50 -6.34 7.20
CA MET A 33 -6.20 -4.90 7.28
C MET A 33 -7.49 -4.06 7.36
N ARG A 34 -8.54 -4.43 6.62
CA ARG A 34 -9.85 -3.79 6.75
C ARG A 34 -10.43 -3.98 8.15
N ARG A 35 -10.39 -5.20 8.69
CA ARG A 35 -11.00 -5.53 9.99
C ARG A 35 -10.24 -4.90 11.17
N THR A 36 -8.92 -4.86 11.12
CA THR A 36 -8.08 -4.47 12.26
C THR A 36 -7.62 -3.02 12.20
N LEU A 37 -7.40 -2.47 11.01
CA LEU A 37 -6.83 -1.14 10.80
C LEU A 37 -7.80 -0.16 10.11
N ALA A 38 -9.00 -0.62 9.75
CA ALA A 38 -9.96 0.14 8.93
C ALA A 38 -9.38 0.63 7.58
N ASN A 39 -8.31 0.00 7.10
CA ASN A 39 -7.64 0.37 5.86
C ASN A 39 -8.37 -0.22 4.64
N GLN A 40 -8.55 0.60 3.60
CA GLN A 40 -9.26 0.26 2.36
C GLN A 40 -8.37 0.42 1.12
N HIS A 41 -7.19 -0.22 1.14
CA HIS A 41 -6.29 -0.23 -0.02
C HIS A 41 -6.77 -1.23 -1.08
N LEU A 42 -6.56 -0.91 -2.36
CA LEU A 42 -6.98 -1.68 -3.55
C LEU A 42 -8.49 -1.83 -3.75
N ILE A 43 -9.22 -2.39 -2.78
CA ILE A 43 -10.66 -2.60 -2.81
C ILE A 43 -11.27 -2.01 -1.55
N SER A 44 -12.19 -1.07 -1.74
CA SER A 44 -13.06 -0.60 -0.66
C SER A 44 -14.29 -1.49 -0.58
N VAL A 45 -14.59 -1.98 0.62
CA VAL A 45 -15.82 -2.70 0.91
C VAL A 45 -16.50 -2.00 2.07
N ILE A 46 -17.73 -1.54 1.88
CA ILE A 46 -18.53 -0.85 2.89
C ILE A 46 -19.94 -1.43 2.95
N ILE A 47 -20.58 -1.32 4.10
CA ILE A 47 -21.99 -1.67 4.28
C ILE A 47 -22.74 -0.34 4.38
N GLN A 48 -23.68 -0.10 3.48
CA GLN A 48 -24.45 1.13 3.42
C GLN A 48 -25.91 0.84 3.01
N PRO A 49 -26.85 1.76 3.25
CA PRO A 49 -28.22 1.62 2.77
C PRO A 49 -28.25 1.41 1.26
N ASP A 50 -29.12 0.53 0.79
CA ASP A 50 -29.35 0.33 -0.64
C ASP A 50 -29.97 1.59 -1.24
N SER A 51 -29.40 2.09 -2.34
CA SER A 51 -29.91 3.26 -3.06
C SER A 51 -31.28 3.01 -3.68
N GLN A 52 -31.64 1.75 -3.94
CA GLN A 52 -32.94 1.35 -4.46
C GLN A 52 -33.94 0.99 -3.35
N ASN A 53 -33.47 0.71 -2.13
CA ASN A 53 -34.32 0.38 -0.99
C ASN A 53 -33.64 0.70 0.35
N THR A 54 -33.89 1.91 0.85
CA THR A 54 -33.25 2.40 2.08
C THR A 54 -33.64 1.64 3.36
N SER A 55 -34.61 0.72 3.29
CA SER A 55 -34.94 -0.17 4.41
C SER A 55 -33.93 -1.32 4.58
N ASN A 56 -33.09 -1.58 3.58
CA ASN A 56 -32.08 -2.62 3.59
C ASN A 56 -30.66 -2.03 3.45
N ASN A 57 -29.68 -2.74 4.01
CA ASN A 57 -28.27 -2.47 3.77
C ASN A 57 -27.72 -3.46 2.74
N VAL A 58 -26.76 -3.00 1.94
CA VAL A 58 -26.06 -3.82 0.94
C VAL A 58 -24.55 -3.68 1.11
N ILE A 59 -23.82 -4.70 0.63
CA ILE A 59 -22.36 -4.63 0.52
C ILE A 59 -22.05 -3.84 -0.75
N TYR A 60 -21.39 -2.71 -0.58
CA TYR A 60 -20.88 -1.90 -1.67
C TYR A 60 -19.38 -2.13 -1.83
N MET A 61 -18.97 -2.44 -3.06
CA MET A 61 -17.57 -2.59 -3.44
C MET A 61 -17.18 -1.47 -4.38
N ASN A 62 -16.06 -0.81 -4.10
CA ASN A 62 -15.55 0.29 -4.91
C ASN A 62 -14.02 0.22 -5.01
N GLN A 63 -13.42 1.06 -5.85
CA GLN A 63 -11.98 1.27 -5.86
C GLN A 63 -11.47 1.66 -4.46
N GLY A 64 -10.36 1.06 -4.06
CA GLY A 64 -9.67 1.43 -2.83
C GLY A 64 -9.06 2.84 -2.90
N MET A 65 -8.62 3.33 -1.75
CA MET A 65 -7.93 4.62 -1.67
C MET A 65 -6.51 4.51 -2.24
N LEU A 66 -6.14 5.50 -3.06
CA LEU A 66 -4.75 5.75 -3.44
C LEU A 66 -4.06 6.57 -2.35
N THR A 67 -2.75 6.36 -2.17
CA THR A 67 -1.95 7.11 -1.19
C THR A 67 -1.88 8.60 -1.54
N LEU A 68 -1.78 8.92 -2.83
CA LEU A 68 -1.82 10.27 -3.36
C LEU A 68 -3.09 10.49 -4.17
N ARG A 69 -3.38 11.75 -4.50
CA ARG A 69 -4.44 12.07 -5.47
C ARG A 69 -4.09 11.45 -6.83
N ARG A 70 -5.11 10.98 -7.56
CA ARG A 70 -4.94 10.31 -8.86
C ARG A 70 -4.16 11.16 -9.86
N GLU A 71 -4.41 12.48 -9.86
CA GLU A 71 -3.72 13.47 -10.69
C GLU A 71 -2.20 13.56 -10.46
N TYR A 72 -1.69 13.04 -9.34
CA TYR A 72 -0.26 12.99 -9.06
C TYR A 72 0.41 11.73 -9.62
N TYR A 73 -0.36 10.77 -10.14
CA TYR A 73 0.15 9.61 -10.84
C TYR A 73 0.12 9.80 -12.36
N THR A 74 -0.94 10.44 -12.91
CA THR A 74 -1.09 10.70 -14.36
C THR A 74 -1.83 12.02 -14.64
N PRO A 75 -1.45 12.82 -15.67
CA PRO A 75 -0.30 12.66 -16.58
C PRO A 75 1.03 13.16 -15.98
N ASP A 76 2.15 12.91 -16.66
CA ASP A 76 3.48 13.37 -16.24
C ASP A 76 3.64 14.90 -16.35
N THR A 77 3.60 15.57 -15.21
CA THR A 77 3.71 17.03 -15.07
C THR A 77 4.83 17.36 -14.07
N PRO A 78 5.36 18.60 -14.06
CA PRO A 78 6.31 19.01 -13.02
C PRO A 78 5.79 18.77 -11.60
N LEU A 79 4.49 18.98 -11.37
CA LEU A 79 3.85 18.75 -10.08
C LEU A 79 3.82 17.25 -9.72
N SER A 80 3.42 16.38 -10.64
CA SER A 80 3.41 14.93 -10.40
C SER A 80 4.81 14.38 -10.17
N ARG A 81 5.83 14.85 -10.90
CA ARG A 81 7.24 14.47 -10.67
C ARG A 81 7.74 14.86 -9.28
N ASN A 82 7.39 16.06 -8.80
CA ASN A 82 7.73 16.49 -7.45
C ASN A 82 7.07 15.61 -6.38
N HIS A 83 5.79 15.25 -6.57
CA HIS A 83 5.10 14.34 -5.66
C HIS A 83 5.65 12.91 -5.72
N LYS A 84 5.99 12.39 -6.91
CA LYS A 84 6.69 11.11 -7.09
C LYS A 84 8.00 11.11 -6.29
N ALA A 85 8.86 12.11 -6.52
CA ALA A 85 10.16 12.21 -5.86
C ALA A 85 10.04 12.30 -4.33
N ALA A 86 9.13 13.14 -3.83
CA ALA A 86 8.90 13.28 -2.39
C ALA A 86 8.36 11.99 -1.76
N HIS A 87 7.40 11.33 -2.42
CA HIS A 87 6.80 10.10 -1.93
C HIS A 87 7.80 8.94 -1.91
N ILE A 88 8.56 8.75 -2.99
CA ILE A 88 9.63 7.75 -3.08
C ILE A 88 10.69 8.00 -2.01
N SER A 89 11.12 9.26 -1.83
CA SER A 89 12.09 9.62 -0.79
C SER A 89 11.59 9.26 0.61
N LEU A 90 10.33 9.56 0.91
CA LEU A 90 9.72 9.21 2.20
C LEU A 90 9.66 7.69 2.42
N MET A 91 9.27 6.92 1.40
CA MET A 91 9.23 5.46 1.49
C MET A 91 10.62 4.86 1.73
N LYS A 92 11.65 5.34 1.00
CA LYS A 92 13.04 4.90 1.19
C LYS A 92 13.54 5.22 2.60
N GLN A 93 13.36 6.46 3.08
CA GLN A 93 13.77 6.85 4.43
C GLN A 93 13.06 6.04 5.52
N THR A 94 11.76 5.76 5.34
CA THR A 94 10.98 4.94 6.28
C THR A 94 11.51 3.50 6.29
N GLY A 95 11.77 2.91 5.12
CA GLY A 95 12.34 1.58 5.00
C GLY A 95 13.74 1.49 5.64
N GLU A 96 14.63 2.43 5.35
CA GLU A 96 15.97 2.52 5.96
C GLU A 96 15.89 2.61 7.48
N PHE A 97 14.96 3.42 8.00
CA PHE A 97 14.72 3.51 9.44
C PHE A 97 14.29 2.17 10.04
N LEU A 98 13.41 1.42 9.36
CA LEU A 98 12.98 0.09 9.77
C LEU A 98 14.13 -0.93 9.69
N LEU A 99 14.99 -0.86 8.67
CA LEU A 99 16.19 -1.69 8.56
C LEU A 99 17.16 -1.40 9.70
N LYS A 100 17.40 -0.12 10.02
CA LYS A 100 18.21 0.29 11.17
C LYS A 100 17.65 -0.22 12.49
N ALA A 101 16.32 -0.15 12.67
CA ALA A 101 15.66 -0.71 13.85
C ALA A 101 15.84 -2.24 13.97
N GLN A 102 16.10 -2.93 12.85
CA GLN A 102 16.41 -4.35 12.78
C GLN A 102 17.92 -4.67 12.78
N LYS A 103 18.79 -3.65 12.85
CA LYS A 103 20.25 -3.76 12.73
C LYS A 103 20.72 -4.31 11.37
N GLN A 104 19.97 -4.01 10.31
CA GLN A 104 20.21 -4.45 8.93
C GLN A 104 20.61 -3.29 8.00
N GLU A 105 20.92 -2.10 8.53
CA GLU A 105 21.19 -0.89 7.74
C GLU A 105 22.45 -0.96 6.87
N ARG A 106 23.32 -1.95 7.09
CA ARG A 106 24.51 -2.20 6.27
C ARG A 106 24.35 -3.39 5.33
N ASN A 107 23.19 -4.05 5.35
CA ASN A 107 22.94 -5.22 4.52
C ASN A 107 22.53 -4.78 3.11
N LEU A 108 23.46 -4.94 2.16
CA LEU A 108 23.27 -4.48 0.78
C LEU A 108 22.08 -5.17 0.09
N THR A 109 21.81 -6.43 0.40
CA THR A 109 20.65 -7.15 -0.17
C THR A 109 19.34 -6.49 0.25
N PHE A 110 19.20 -6.14 1.53
CA PHE A 110 18.00 -5.50 2.05
C PHE A 110 17.84 -4.08 1.48
N LEU A 111 18.92 -3.31 1.40
CA LEU A 111 18.89 -1.96 0.82
C LEU A 111 18.51 -1.97 -0.67
N ASN A 112 19.10 -2.88 -1.44
CA ASN A 112 18.81 -3.01 -2.87
C ASN A 112 17.35 -3.43 -3.11
N ASN A 113 16.84 -4.38 -2.32
CA ASN A 113 15.44 -4.79 -2.37
C ASN A 113 14.52 -3.63 -2.00
N LEU A 114 14.79 -2.92 -0.91
CA LEU A 114 14.01 -1.75 -0.50
C LEU A 114 13.89 -0.73 -1.64
N TYR A 115 15.02 -0.36 -2.25
CA TYR A 115 15.01 0.67 -3.29
C TYR A 115 14.30 0.20 -4.55
N ARG A 116 14.48 -1.06 -4.95
CA ARG A 116 13.75 -1.64 -6.09
C ARG A 116 12.24 -1.69 -5.81
N ASP A 117 11.85 -2.27 -4.68
CA ASP A 117 10.45 -2.53 -4.35
C ASP A 117 9.67 -1.22 -4.14
N VAL A 118 10.32 -0.15 -3.69
CA VAL A 118 9.72 1.20 -3.62
C VAL A 118 9.38 1.76 -5.01
N GLU A 119 10.26 1.56 -5.99
CA GLU A 119 9.97 1.98 -7.38
C GLU A 119 8.88 1.09 -7.98
N ASP A 120 8.93 -0.22 -7.77
CA ASP A 120 7.92 -1.16 -8.25
C ASP A 120 6.53 -0.85 -7.66
N LEU A 121 6.46 -0.47 -6.38
CA LEU A 121 5.23 -0.05 -5.72
C LEU A 121 4.68 1.25 -6.30
N TRP A 122 5.55 2.19 -6.70
CA TRP A 122 5.11 3.39 -7.41
C TRP A 122 4.48 3.02 -8.76
N GLU A 123 5.16 2.22 -9.57
CA GLU A 123 4.66 1.82 -10.90
C GLU A 123 3.37 0.99 -10.79
N PHE A 124 3.25 0.15 -9.76
CA PHE A 124 1.99 -0.51 -9.43
C PHE A 124 0.88 0.50 -9.09
N SER A 125 1.18 1.52 -8.27
CA SER A 125 0.22 2.56 -7.91
C SER A 125 -0.24 3.38 -9.12
N VAL A 126 0.65 3.64 -10.09
CA VAL A 126 0.30 4.26 -11.38
C VAL A 126 -0.72 3.40 -12.12
N LYS A 127 -0.47 2.09 -12.25
CA LYS A 127 -1.42 1.17 -12.91
C LYS A 127 -2.77 1.14 -12.21
N VAL A 128 -2.82 1.09 -10.88
CA VAL A 128 -4.08 1.16 -10.12
C VAL A 128 -4.78 2.51 -10.34
N ALA A 129 -4.02 3.60 -10.44
CA ALA A 129 -4.52 4.93 -10.75
C ALA A 129 -5.01 5.09 -12.21
N GLU A 130 -4.66 4.20 -13.12
CA GLU A 130 -5.19 4.16 -14.50
C GLU A 130 -6.48 3.37 -14.60
N VAL A 131 -6.66 2.34 -13.74
CA VAL A 131 -7.92 1.60 -13.65
C VAL A 131 -9.00 2.54 -13.15
N ARG A 132 -9.86 3.01 -14.07
CA ARG A 132 -11.03 3.81 -13.74
C ARG A 132 -12.10 2.90 -13.14
N GLY A 133 -12.55 3.20 -11.92
CA GLY A 133 -13.88 2.76 -11.50
C GLY A 133 -14.92 3.40 -12.40
N MET A 134 -15.93 2.64 -12.84
CA MET A 134 -17.12 3.21 -13.48
C MET A 134 -17.73 4.19 -12.47
N GLN A 135 -17.60 5.49 -12.75
CA GLN A 135 -18.37 6.53 -12.07
C GLN A 135 -19.70 6.69 -12.77
#